data_AF-A0A2N3EU44-F1
#
_entry.id   AF-A0A2N3EU44-F1
#
_cell.length_a   1.000
_cell.length_b   1.000
_cell.length_c   1.000
_cell.angle_alpha   90.00
_cell.angle_beta   90.00
_cell.angle_gamma   90.00
#
_symmetry.space_group_name_H-M   'P 1'
#
loop_
_entity.id
_entity.type
_entity.pdbx_description
1 polymer ?
#
loop_
_entity_poly.entity_id
_entity_poly.type
_entity_poly.pdbx_seq_one_letter_code
_entity_poly.pdbx_strand_id
1 'polypeptide(L)'
;MRVLIALLCLCASGAWAQTREVRPGELDLTVTVEQTTHLPHAGEMILLTIEGRYRRHITLEKLEHPALDGFGWTQLGPDSWHEERERGQPVKVFRRRMALFPEVAGELEIGPFVHRLTLTEEADKWFEYPLRSEPVRVSVLPAPVPLAEWFPVRELRITDEWSNAPDQLAPGEGVLRVIRLEALGVLPGMVPPMPDLRSPSGGVFAHPVKHLVDLTSRGPVTITFWRWTIRPGNGVSAIVEPVTFDYFDSANQVARRVEIGAQRVAYGAVVPVAREAVVITPAQLPGAVEALVALAVFVAGLALVLAGWRPGGWRWRPGDPLARQARRAARAGDAAGLRRALAAMIARDGPDGARQAALDRLDGAVFGRAQGAPDLVALARAARSRGWTASGVD
;
A
#
# COMPACT_ATOMS: atom_id res chain seq x y z
N MET A 1 -5.53 -79.57 2.08
CA MET A 1 -4.48 -79.01 1.21
C MET A 1 -5.01 -78.53 -0.16
N ARG A 2 -5.89 -79.27 -0.84
CA ARG A 2 -6.48 -78.86 -2.15
C ARG A 2 -7.36 -77.60 -2.11
N VAL A 3 -8.07 -77.36 -1.01
CA VAL A 3 -8.94 -76.17 -0.84
C VAL A 3 -8.14 -74.88 -0.60
N LEU A 4 -6.95 -75.00 0.03
CA LEU A 4 -6.09 -73.85 0.32
C LEU A 4 -5.40 -73.32 -0.95
N ILE A 5 -5.09 -74.20 -1.90
CA ILE A 5 -4.52 -73.85 -3.21
C ILE A 5 -5.57 -73.19 -4.10
N ALA A 6 -6.82 -73.67 -4.05
CA ALA A 6 -7.92 -73.05 -4.79
C ALA A 6 -8.24 -71.62 -4.28
N LEU A 7 -8.13 -71.38 -2.96
CA LEU A 7 -8.30 -70.04 -2.39
C LEU A 7 -7.11 -69.10 -2.72
N LEU A 8 -5.87 -69.63 -2.78
CA LEU A 8 -4.72 -68.81 -3.18
C LEU A 8 -4.76 -68.42 -4.66
N CYS A 9 -5.31 -69.25 -5.54
CA CYS A 9 -5.49 -68.91 -6.96
C CYS A 9 -6.64 -67.90 -7.18
N LEU A 10 -7.65 -67.85 -6.31
CA LEU A 10 -8.70 -66.83 -6.38
C LEU A 10 -8.26 -65.46 -5.87
N CYS A 11 -7.24 -65.40 -5.00
CA CYS A 11 -6.69 -64.13 -4.49
C CYS A 11 -5.60 -63.52 -5.38
N ALA A 12 -5.08 -64.26 -6.37
CA ALA A 12 -4.01 -63.81 -7.26
C ALA A 12 -4.50 -63.11 -8.55
N SER A 13 -5.80 -63.11 -8.83
CA SER A 13 -6.38 -62.52 -10.04
C SER A 13 -6.69 -61.00 -9.92
N GLY A 14 -6.27 -60.36 -8.83
CA GLY A 14 -6.33 -58.91 -8.66
C GLY A 14 -5.13 -58.15 -9.25
N ALA A 15 -4.36 -58.75 -10.16
CA ALA A 15 -3.32 -58.04 -10.89
C ALA A 15 -4.00 -56.96 -11.75
N TRP A 16 -3.72 -55.70 -11.43
CA TRP A 16 -4.19 -54.54 -12.17
C TRP A 16 -3.51 -54.53 -13.55
N ALA A 17 -4.14 -55.24 -14.49
CA ALA A 17 -3.67 -55.38 -15.85
C ALA A 17 -3.93 -54.08 -16.65
N GLN A 18 -2.89 -53.47 -17.22
CA GLN A 18 -3.00 -52.26 -18.04
C GLN A 18 -3.37 -52.63 -19.48
N THR A 19 -4.66 -52.67 -19.75
CA THR A 19 -5.25 -52.98 -21.05
C THR A 19 -5.11 -51.79 -22.02
N ARG A 20 -5.32 -52.02 -23.33
CA ARG A 20 -5.39 -50.94 -24.35
C ARG A 20 -6.52 -49.95 -24.09
N GLU A 21 -7.58 -50.39 -23.42
CA GLU A 21 -8.67 -49.52 -22.99
C GLU A 21 -8.16 -48.57 -21.90
N VAL A 22 -8.20 -47.26 -22.19
CA VAL A 22 -7.90 -46.21 -21.20
C VAL A 22 -9.16 -45.97 -20.38
N ARG A 23 -9.10 -46.23 -19.08
CA ARG A 23 -10.26 -46.05 -18.20
C ARG A 23 -10.47 -44.57 -17.86
N PRO A 24 -11.72 -44.13 -17.64
CA PRO A 24 -12.00 -42.79 -17.14
C PRO A 24 -11.21 -42.49 -15.85
N GLY A 25 -10.46 -41.38 -15.84
CA GLY A 25 -9.63 -40.97 -14.69
C GLY A 25 -8.22 -41.58 -14.62
N GLU A 26 -7.78 -42.34 -15.63
CA GLU A 26 -6.36 -42.73 -15.78
C GLU A 26 -5.51 -41.63 -16.40
N LEU A 27 -6.10 -40.88 -17.32
CA LEU A 27 -5.50 -39.74 -18.00
C LEU A 27 -6.50 -38.59 -17.95
N ASP A 28 -6.04 -37.41 -17.58
CA ASP A 28 -6.85 -36.20 -17.55
C ASP A 28 -6.03 -35.00 -18.04
N LEU A 29 -6.68 -34.07 -18.74
CA LEU A 29 -6.08 -32.85 -19.24
C LEU A 29 -7.01 -31.68 -18.93
N THR A 30 -6.64 -30.93 -17.90
CA THR A 30 -7.41 -29.78 -17.44
C THR A 30 -6.74 -28.49 -17.87
N VAL A 31 -7.54 -27.55 -18.34
CA VAL A 31 -7.11 -26.19 -18.67
C VAL A 31 -7.76 -25.25 -17.68
N THR A 32 -6.95 -24.48 -16.96
CA THR A 32 -7.41 -23.54 -15.94
C THR A 32 -6.92 -22.13 -16.29
N VAL A 33 -7.85 -21.19 -16.31
CA VAL A 33 -7.56 -19.76 -16.40
C VAL A 33 -7.42 -19.21 -14.97
N GLU A 34 -6.38 -18.40 -14.72
CA GLU A 34 -6.20 -17.74 -13.43
C GLU A 34 -7.43 -16.86 -13.11
N GLN A 35 -8.06 -17.11 -11.97
CA GLN A 35 -9.22 -16.34 -11.54
C GLN A 35 -8.77 -14.98 -10.99
N THR A 36 -9.25 -13.91 -11.62
CA THR A 36 -9.06 -12.52 -11.18
C THR A 36 -10.33 -12.00 -10.50
N THR A 37 -10.19 -10.98 -9.65
CA THR A 37 -11.33 -10.34 -8.96
C THR A 37 -12.26 -9.58 -9.92
N HIS A 38 -11.76 -9.24 -11.10
CA HIS A 38 -12.44 -8.47 -12.14
C HIS A 38 -12.32 -9.17 -13.49
N LEU A 39 -13.21 -8.83 -14.43
CA LEU A 39 -13.09 -9.27 -15.81
C LEU A 39 -11.94 -8.53 -16.49
N PRO A 40 -11.10 -9.24 -17.28
CA PRO A 40 -9.98 -8.62 -17.97
C PRO A 40 -10.46 -7.73 -19.12
N HIS A 41 -9.75 -6.64 -19.38
CA HIS A 41 -9.92 -5.82 -20.57
C HIS A 41 -9.14 -6.41 -21.76
N ALA A 42 -9.55 -6.09 -22.98
CA ALA A 42 -8.77 -6.39 -24.18
C ALA A 42 -7.35 -5.82 -24.04
N GLY A 43 -6.33 -6.60 -24.39
CA GLY A 43 -4.92 -6.30 -24.21
C GLY A 43 -4.34 -6.64 -22.83
N GLU A 44 -5.17 -6.93 -21.82
CA GLU A 44 -4.67 -7.39 -20.51
C GLU A 44 -4.22 -8.85 -20.57
N MET A 45 -3.17 -9.18 -19.81
CA MET A 45 -2.68 -10.54 -19.72
C MET A 45 -3.62 -11.44 -18.91
N ILE A 46 -3.93 -12.61 -19.49
CA ILE A 46 -4.64 -13.71 -18.84
C ILE A 46 -3.68 -14.89 -18.72
N LEU A 47 -3.46 -15.39 -17.50
CA LEU A 47 -2.64 -16.58 -17.30
C LEU A 47 -3.46 -17.86 -17.51
N LEU A 48 -2.93 -18.74 -18.34
CA LEU A 48 -3.47 -20.06 -18.62
C LEU A 48 -2.51 -21.12 -18.09
N THR A 49 -3.04 -22.10 -17.35
CA THR A 49 -2.30 -23.28 -16.93
C THR A 49 -2.96 -24.52 -17.53
N ILE A 50 -2.17 -25.29 -18.27
CA ILE A 50 -2.56 -26.58 -18.81
C ILE A 50 -1.91 -27.63 -17.92
N GLU A 51 -2.72 -28.46 -17.27
CA GLU A 51 -2.27 -29.53 -16.40
C GLU A 51 -2.75 -30.88 -16.91
N GLY A 52 -1.82 -31.79 -17.15
CA GLY A 52 -2.09 -33.17 -17.51
C GLY A 52 -1.77 -34.10 -16.35
N ARG A 53 -2.68 -34.99 -15.97
CA ARG A 53 -2.47 -35.98 -14.89
C ARG A 53 -2.56 -37.39 -15.46
N TYR A 54 -1.48 -38.16 -15.31
CA TYR A 54 -1.32 -39.44 -16.02
C TYR A 54 -0.89 -40.57 -15.09
N ARG A 55 -1.67 -41.64 -15.05
CA ARG A 55 -1.39 -42.87 -14.27
C ARG A 55 -0.75 -43.99 -15.09
N ARG A 56 -0.45 -43.73 -16.36
CA ARG A 56 0.20 -44.68 -17.28
C ARG A 56 1.60 -44.21 -17.67
N HIS A 57 2.40 -45.16 -18.15
CA HIS A 57 3.70 -44.83 -18.71
C HIS A 57 3.53 -44.13 -20.07
N ILE A 58 4.24 -43.02 -20.24
CA ILE A 58 4.24 -42.18 -21.44
C ILE A 58 5.65 -42.23 -22.01
N THR A 59 5.77 -42.61 -23.29
CA THR A 59 7.05 -42.71 -24.00
C THR A 59 7.33 -41.48 -24.86
N LEU A 60 6.31 -40.98 -25.56
CA LEU A 60 6.37 -39.77 -26.37
C LEU A 60 5.16 -38.91 -26.09
N GLU A 61 5.33 -37.60 -26.24
CA GLU A 61 4.29 -36.63 -25.99
C GLU A 61 4.42 -35.44 -26.95
N LYS A 62 3.28 -34.89 -27.35
CA LYS A 62 3.21 -33.62 -28.07
C LYS A 62 1.92 -32.90 -27.72
N LEU A 63 2.04 -31.71 -27.13
CA LEU A 63 0.89 -30.82 -26.93
C LEU A 63 0.64 -29.96 -28.17
N GLU A 64 -0.57 -30.04 -28.71
CA GLU A 64 -1.08 -29.21 -29.79
C GLU A 64 -2.05 -28.18 -29.21
N HIS A 65 -1.79 -26.90 -29.48
CA HIS A 65 -2.68 -25.81 -29.10
C HIS A 65 -3.77 -25.59 -30.17
N PRO A 66 -4.95 -25.08 -29.79
CA PRO A 66 -5.96 -24.66 -30.77
C PRO A 66 -5.47 -23.42 -31.55
N ALA A 67 -6.29 -22.92 -32.47
CA ALA A 67 -5.97 -21.71 -33.24
C ALA A 67 -5.76 -20.46 -32.35
N LEU A 68 -6.40 -20.43 -31.16
CA LEU A 68 -6.40 -19.29 -30.23
C LEU A 68 -6.89 -17.99 -30.90
N ASP A 69 -7.96 -18.09 -31.70
CA ASP A 69 -8.53 -16.96 -32.43
C ASP A 69 -8.91 -15.81 -31.48
N GLY A 70 -8.48 -14.60 -31.80
CA GLY A 70 -8.71 -13.41 -30.97
C GLY A 70 -7.77 -13.27 -29.78
N PHE A 71 -6.71 -14.09 -29.68
CA PHE A 71 -5.68 -13.96 -28.66
C PHE A 71 -4.27 -13.91 -29.25
N GLY A 72 -3.51 -12.88 -28.87
CA GLY A 72 -2.06 -12.98 -28.87
C GLY A 72 -1.62 -13.91 -27.74
N TRP A 73 -0.56 -14.70 -27.92
CA TRP A 73 -0.12 -15.63 -26.87
C TRP A 73 1.38 -15.83 -26.82
N THR A 74 1.86 -16.25 -25.64
CA THR A 74 3.25 -16.69 -25.45
C THR A 74 3.34 -17.77 -24.38
N GLN A 75 4.27 -18.69 -24.54
CA GLN A 75 4.57 -19.72 -23.54
C GLN A 75 5.56 -19.16 -22.52
N LEU A 76 5.30 -19.36 -21.22
CA LEU A 76 6.02 -18.69 -20.12
C LEU A 76 7.27 -19.42 -19.61
N GLY A 77 7.64 -20.51 -20.27
CA GLY A 77 8.77 -21.35 -19.89
C GLY A 77 8.65 -22.75 -20.49
N PRO A 78 9.66 -23.61 -20.32
CA PRO A 78 9.58 -24.99 -20.77
C PRO A 78 8.48 -25.74 -20.03
N ASP A 79 8.06 -26.86 -20.59
CA ASP A 79 7.10 -27.74 -19.93
C ASP A 79 7.75 -28.40 -18.72
N SER A 80 6.99 -28.46 -17.63
CA SER A 80 7.44 -29.14 -16.41
C SER A 80 6.75 -30.49 -16.27
N TRP A 81 7.52 -31.49 -15.92
CA TRP A 81 7.06 -32.83 -15.60
C TRP A 81 7.53 -33.20 -14.20
N HIS A 82 6.62 -33.68 -13.36
CA HIS A 82 6.96 -34.22 -12.05
C HIS A 82 6.05 -35.39 -11.69
N GLU A 83 6.43 -36.13 -10.67
CA GLU A 83 5.65 -37.28 -10.18
C GLU A 83 5.08 -36.96 -8.81
N GLU A 84 3.77 -37.17 -8.66
CA GLU A 84 3.03 -37.02 -7.40
C GLU A 84 2.47 -38.37 -6.97
N ARG A 85 2.09 -38.49 -5.70
CA ARG A 85 1.34 -39.65 -5.20
C ARG A 85 -0.10 -39.25 -4.90
N GLU A 86 -1.05 -39.80 -5.63
CA GLU A 86 -2.47 -39.67 -5.32
C GLU A 86 -3.01 -40.99 -4.82
N ARG A 87 -3.62 -41.00 -3.62
CA ARG A 87 -4.21 -42.21 -3.03
C ARG A 87 -3.23 -43.40 -3.01
N GLY A 88 -1.94 -43.10 -2.84
CA GLY A 88 -0.87 -44.10 -2.81
C GLY A 88 -0.35 -44.56 -4.18
N GLN A 89 -0.95 -44.14 -5.30
CA GLN A 89 -0.52 -44.47 -6.65
C GLN A 89 0.33 -43.34 -7.27
N PRO A 90 1.40 -43.66 -8.03
CA PRO A 90 2.17 -42.66 -8.74
C PRO A 90 1.35 -42.03 -9.88
N VAL A 91 1.42 -40.71 -10.00
CA VAL A 91 0.78 -39.92 -11.05
C VAL A 91 1.82 -38.99 -11.65
N LYS A 92 2.06 -39.09 -12.95
CA LYS A 92 2.88 -38.12 -13.68
C LYS A 92 2.03 -36.87 -13.94
N VAL A 93 2.56 -35.72 -13.57
CA VAL A 93 1.91 -34.43 -13.78
C VAL A 93 2.71 -33.64 -14.79
N PHE A 94 2.05 -33.30 -15.89
CA PHE A 94 2.52 -32.36 -16.89
C PHE A 94 1.95 -30.98 -16.58
N ARG A 95 2.76 -29.93 -16.71
CA ARG A 95 2.27 -28.56 -16.60
C ARG A 95 2.94 -27.65 -17.63
N ARG A 96 2.10 -26.94 -18.38
CA ARG A 96 2.49 -25.84 -19.27
C ARG A 96 1.79 -24.56 -18.83
N ARG A 97 2.53 -23.45 -18.81
CA ARG A 97 1.99 -22.12 -18.51
C ARG A 97 2.08 -21.22 -19.73
N MET A 98 1.00 -20.51 -20.01
CA MET A 98 0.88 -19.59 -21.13
C MET A 98 0.31 -18.26 -20.65
N ALA A 99 0.66 -17.19 -21.33
CA ALA A 99 -0.01 -15.90 -21.23
C ALA A 99 -0.79 -15.66 -22.52
N LEU A 100 -2.06 -15.31 -22.36
CA LEU A 100 -2.98 -14.92 -23.43
C LEU A 100 -3.25 -13.42 -23.33
N PHE A 101 -3.42 -12.77 -24.48
CA PHE A 101 -3.68 -11.34 -24.62
C PHE A 101 -4.87 -11.17 -25.56
N PRO A 102 -6.08 -10.94 -25.04
CA PRO A 102 -7.27 -10.79 -25.88
C PRO A 102 -7.12 -9.58 -26.80
N GLU A 103 -7.33 -9.75 -28.10
CA GLU A 103 -7.20 -8.67 -29.08
C GLU A 103 -8.53 -7.92 -29.28
N VAL A 104 -9.65 -8.56 -28.94
CA VAL A 104 -11.00 -8.01 -29.05
C VAL A 104 -11.80 -8.26 -27.78
N ALA A 105 -12.83 -7.44 -27.57
CA ALA A 105 -13.76 -7.60 -26.45
C ALA A 105 -14.91 -8.56 -26.79
N GLY A 106 -15.52 -9.14 -25.76
CA GLY A 106 -16.66 -10.05 -25.89
C GLY A 106 -16.42 -11.40 -25.21
N GLU A 107 -17.28 -12.36 -25.51
CA GLU A 107 -17.12 -13.75 -25.09
C GLU A 107 -16.19 -14.46 -26.07
N LEU A 108 -14.98 -14.77 -25.61
CA LEU A 108 -13.97 -15.49 -26.37
C LEU A 108 -13.91 -16.94 -25.93
N GLU A 109 -13.70 -17.85 -26.88
CA GLU A 109 -13.55 -19.27 -26.62
C GLU A 109 -12.13 -19.72 -26.88
N ILE A 110 -11.53 -20.35 -25.87
CA ILE A 110 -10.29 -21.10 -25.98
C ILE A 110 -10.69 -22.54 -26.32
N GLY A 111 -10.45 -22.94 -27.56
CA GLY A 111 -10.73 -24.29 -28.02
C GLY A 111 -9.97 -25.38 -27.24
N PRO A 112 -10.33 -26.65 -27.42
CA PRO A 112 -9.71 -27.75 -26.70
C PRO A 112 -8.25 -27.92 -27.11
N PHE A 113 -7.36 -28.06 -26.12
CA PHE A 113 -5.98 -28.48 -26.34
C PHE A 113 -5.95 -29.99 -26.57
N VAL A 114 -5.01 -30.45 -27.40
CA VAL A 114 -4.85 -31.88 -27.70
C VAL A 114 -3.46 -32.33 -27.28
N HIS A 115 -3.36 -33.15 -26.24
CA HIS A 115 -2.12 -33.80 -25.85
C HIS A 115 -2.04 -35.18 -26.50
N ARG A 116 -1.20 -35.32 -27.54
CA ARG A 116 -0.93 -36.61 -28.17
C ARG A 116 0.08 -37.36 -27.33
N LEU A 117 -0.34 -38.47 -26.73
CA LEU A 117 0.48 -39.32 -25.88
C LEU A 117 0.74 -40.65 -26.58
N THR A 118 1.96 -41.16 -26.50
CA THR A 118 2.29 -42.54 -26.86
C THR A 118 2.39 -43.35 -25.57
N LEU A 119 1.47 -44.30 -25.41
CA LEU A 119 1.34 -45.13 -24.21
C LEU A 119 1.85 -46.54 -24.48
N THR A 120 2.35 -47.19 -23.42
CA THR A 120 2.83 -48.58 -23.48
C THR A 120 1.74 -49.56 -23.00
N GLU A 121 1.55 -50.63 -23.76
CA GLU A 121 0.72 -51.81 -23.40
C GLU A 121 1.56 -52.88 -22.68
N GLU A 122 0.92 -53.83 -22.00
CA GLU A 122 1.54 -55.01 -21.37
C GLU A 122 2.44 -55.85 -22.29
N ALA A 123 2.21 -55.81 -23.60
CA ALA A 123 3.02 -56.52 -24.61
C ALA A 123 4.15 -55.66 -25.21
N ASP A 124 4.51 -54.55 -24.55
CA ASP A 124 5.50 -53.57 -25.02
C ASP A 124 5.13 -52.90 -26.36
N LYS A 125 3.84 -52.98 -26.72
CA LYS A 125 3.29 -52.32 -27.90
C LYS A 125 2.94 -50.88 -27.56
N TRP A 126 3.32 -49.98 -28.46
CA TRP A 126 3.04 -48.56 -28.34
C TRP A 126 1.81 -48.20 -29.16
N PHE A 127 0.96 -47.34 -28.60
CA PHE A 127 -0.16 -46.77 -29.34
C PHE A 127 -0.34 -45.30 -29.00
N GLU A 128 -0.81 -44.54 -29.97
CA GLU A 128 -1.14 -43.13 -29.79
C GLU A 128 -2.52 -42.96 -29.16
N TYR A 129 -2.61 -42.04 -28.22
CA TYR A 129 -3.83 -41.65 -27.55
C TYR A 129 -3.94 -40.11 -27.52
N PRO A 130 -4.85 -39.52 -28.32
CA PRO A 130 -5.09 -38.08 -28.29
C PRO A 130 -6.00 -37.73 -27.12
N LEU A 131 -5.44 -37.14 -26.07
CA LEU A 131 -6.21 -36.62 -24.94
C LEU A 131 -6.61 -35.17 -25.21
N ARG A 132 -7.89 -34.84 -25.00
CA ARG A 132 -8.41 -33.49 -25.25
C ARG A 132 -8.84 -32.84 -23.94
N SER A 133 -8.57 -31.55 -23.81
CA SER A 133 -9.15 -30.75 -22.73
C SER A 133 -10.56 -30.32 -23.09
N GLU A 134 -11.31 -29.88 -22.09
CA GLU A 134 -12.53 -29.11 -22.31
C GLU A 134 -12.19 -27.70 -22.84
N PRO A 135 -13.06 -27.09 -23.66
CA PRO A 135 -12.93 -25.70 -24.06
C PRO A 135 -13.21 -24.77 -22.88
N VAL A 136 -12.59 -23.59 -22.88
CA VAL A 136 -12.75 -22.59 -21.81
C VAL A 136 -13.28 -21.29 -22.42
N ARG A 137 -14.34 -20.73 -21.82
CA ARG A 137 -14.88 -19.42 -22.21
C ARG A 137 -14.35 -18.33 -21.30
N VAL A 138 -14.01 -17.19 -21.89
CA VAL A 138 -13.45 -16.02 -21.21
C VAL A 138 -14.22 -14.78 -21.65
N SER A 139 -14.79 -14.07 -20.69
CA SER A 139 -15.47 -12.79 -20.92
C SER A 139 -14.47 -11.64 -20.83
N VAL A 140 -14.40 -10.82 -21.88
CA VAL A 140 -13.40 -9.74 -22.03
C VAL A 140 -14.10 -8.40 -22.22
N LEU A 141 -13.70 -7.41 -21.42
CA LEU A 141 -14.20 -6.04 -21.51
C LEU A 141 -13.48 -5.24 -22.61
N PRO A 142 -14.12 -4.23 -23.22
CA PRO A 142 -13.44 -3.32 -24.14
C PRO A 142 -12.34 -2.53 -23.43
N ALA A 143 -11.19 -2.32 -24.09
CA ALA A 143 -10.16 -1.43 -23.58
C ALA A 143 -10.74 0.01 -23.46
N PRO A 144 -10.42 0.75 -22.38
CA PRO A 144 -10.98 2.08 -22.13
C PRO A 144 -10.40 3.16 -23.06
N VAL A 145 -9.28 2.87 -23.72
CA VAL A 145 -8.61 3.73 -24.70
C VAL A 145 -8.24 2.89 -25.94
N PRO A 146 -7.91 3.52 -27.08
CA PRO A 146 -7.44 2.78 -28.26
C PRO A 146 -6.24 1.88 -27.92
N LEU A 147 -6.21 0.67 -28.50
CA LEU A 147 -5.17 -0.34 -28.19
C LEU A 147 -3.73 0.16 -28.43
N ALA A 148 -3.52 1.09 -29.36
CA ALA A 148 -2.20 1.69 -29.62
C ALA A 148 -1.67 2.56 -28.47
N GLU A 149 -2.57 3.09 -27.65
CA GLU A 149 -2.26 3.90 -26.45
C GLU A 149 -2.48 3.09 -25.17
N TRP A 150 -2.92 1.85 -25.30
CA TRP A 150 -3.27 0.99 -24.18
C TRP A 150 -2.05 0.26 -23.64
N PHE A 151 -1.65 0.62 -22.41
CA PHE A 151 -0.52 0.03 -21.71
C PHE A 151 -0.96 -0.58 -20.36
N PRO A 152 -1.60 -1.77 -20.39
CA PRO A 152 -2.05 -2.46 -19.18
C PRO A 152 -0.90 -3.25 -18.53
N VAL A 153 -0.47 -2.84 -17.35
CA VAL A 153 0.67 -3.43 -16.65
C VAL A 153 0.23 -4.01 -15.32
N ARG A 154 0.61 -5.25 -15.04
CA ARG A 154 0.34 -5.89 -13.74
C ARG A 154 1.27 -5.39 -12.64
N GLU A 155 2.53 -5.17 -12.99
CA GLU A 155 3.55 -4.57 -12.12
C GLU A 155 4.54 -3.78 -12.99
N LEU A 156 4.74 -2.50 -12.65
CA LEU A 156 5.67 -1.61 -13.35
C LEU A 156 6.80 -1.20 -12.40
N ARG A 157 8.05 -1.44 -12.80
CA ARG A 157 9.24 -0.93 -12.13
C ARG A 157 10.02 -0.03 -13.06
N ILE A 158 10.51 1.07 -12.52
CA ILE A 158 11.22 2.10 -13.28
C ILE A 158 12.50 2.43 -12.54
N THR A 159 13.62 2.36 -13.25
CA THR A 159 14.93 2.78 -12.75
C THR A 159 15.47 3.88 -13.65
N ASP A 160 15.99 4.95 -13.04
CA ASP A 160 16.65 6.07 -13.71
C ASP A 160 18.15 6.03 -13.39
N GLU A 161 18.95 5.67 -14.40
CA GLU A 161 20.40 5.51 -14.28
C GLU A 161 21.12 6.51 -15.17
N TRP A 162 22.27 6.98 -14.70
CA TRP A 162 23.12 7.93 -15.41
C TRP A 162 24.52 7.33 -15.57
N SER A 163 25.15 7.50 -16.74
CA SER A 163 26.50 6.97 -17.00
C SER A 163 27.57 7.55 -16.08
N ASN A 164 27.35 8.76 -15.60
CA ASN A 164 28.20 9.50 -14.67
C ASN A 164 27.35 10.52 -13.90
N ALA A 165 27.92 11.11 -12.85
CA ALA A 165 27.24 12.09 -12.02
C ALA A 165 26.78 13.28 -12.89
N PRO A 166 25.46 13.50 -13.07
CA PRO A 166 24.96 14.48 -14.04
C PRO A 166 25.37 15.91 -13.70
N ASP A 167 25.73 16.19 -12.44
CA ASP A 167 26.14 17.49 -11.92
C ASP A 167 27.67 17.73 -11.97
N GLN A 168 28.48 16.75 -12.41
CA GLN A 168 29.95 16.80 -12.34
C GLN A 168 30.61 16.39 -13.66
N LEU A 169 30.07 16.83 -14.80
CA LEU A 169 30.61 16.47 -16.11
C LEU A 169 31.91 17.19 -16.44
N ALA A 170 32.86 16.58 -17.16
CA ALA A 170 33.98 17.33 -17.70
C ALA A 170 33.49 18.31 -18.79
N PRO A 171 34.12 19.49 -18.96
CA PRO A 171 33.71 20.45 -20.00
C PRO A 171 33.64 19.81 -21.40
N GLY A 172 32.47 19.94 -22.04
CA GLY A 172 32.20 19.36 -23.36
C GLY A 172 31.74 17.90 -23.36
N GLU A 173 31.75 17.21 -22.23
CA GLU A 173 31.23 15.85 -22.06
C GLU A 173 29.68 15.81 -22.12
N GLY A 174 29.12 14.68 -22.49
CA GLY A 174 27.69 14.40 -22.37
C GLY A 174 27.45 13.29 -21.36
N VAL A 175 26.27 13.27 -20.76
CA VAL A 175 25.83 12.18 -19.86
C VAL A 175 24.76 11.36 -20.54
N LEU A 176 24.84 10.04 -20.43
CA LEU A 176 23.80 9.12 -20.88
C LEU A 176 22.81 8.90 -19.74
N ARG A 177 21.55 9.27 -19.95
CA ARG A 177 20.41 8.89 -19.09
C ARG A 177 19.79 7.62 -19.65
N VAL A 178 19.62 6.61 -18.82
CA VAL A 178 19.00 5.32 -19.14
C VAL A 178 17.80 5.14 -18.22
N ILE A 179 16.60 5.21 -18.79
CA ILE A 179 15.37 4.82 -18.11
C ILE A 179 15.08 3.36 -18.45
N ARG A 180 15.12 2.51 -17.44
CA ARG A 180 14.81 1.09 -17.55
C ARG A 180 13.41 0.84 -17.02
N LEU A 181 12.52 0.35 -17.88
CA LEU A 181 11.16 -0.03 -17.54
C LEU A 181 11.06 -1.54 -17.50
N GLU A 182 10.64 -2.12 -16.38
CA GLU A 182 10.24 -3.52 -16.30
C GLU A 182 8.72 -3.58 -16.16
N ALA A 183 8.04 -4.05 -17.21
CA ALA A 183 6.58 -4.17 -17.25
C ALA A 183 6.18 -5.64 -17.25
N LEU A 184 5.60 -6.12 -16.14
CA LEU A 184 5.05 -7.46 -16.04
C LEU A 184 3.68 -7.54 -16.71
N GLY A 185 3.49 -8.59 -17.51
CA GLY A 185 2.23 -8.89 -18.18
C GLY A 185 2.02 -8.08 -19.45
N VAL A 186 3.09 -7.68 -20.12
CA VAL A 186 3.05 -6.84 -21.32
C VAL A 186 3.95 -7.39 -22.40
N LEU A 187 3.51 -7.32 -23.66
CA LEU A 187 4.32 -7.64 -24.83
C LEU A 187 5.12 -6.40 -25.30
N PRO A 188 6.30 -6.57 -25.95
CA PRO A 188 7.10 -5.44 -26.43
C PRO A 188 6.35 -4.40 -27.25
N GLY A 189 5.43 -4.83 -28.11
CA GLY A 189 4.64 -3.94 -28.97
C GLY A 189 3.56 -3.11 -28.24
N MET A 190 3.29 -3.42 -26.97
CA MET A 190 2.31 -2.68 -26.15
C MET A 190 2.99 -1.59 -25.29
N VAL A 191 4.32 -1.57 -25.21
CA VAL A 191 5.03 -0.55 -24.44
C VAL A 191 4.88 0.80 -25.19
N PRO A 192 4.54 1.90 -24.49
CA PRO A 192 4.42 3.20 -25.12
C PRO A 192 5.74 3.60 -25.80
N PRO A 193 5.66 4.41 -26.87
CA PRO A 193 6.86 4.92 -27.52
C PRO A 193 7.68 5.75 -26.53
N MET A 194 9.00 5.77 -26.73
CA MET A 194 9.90 6.58 -25.91
C MET A 194 9.47 8.07 -25.97
N PRO A 195 9.22 8.73 -24.83
CA PRO A 195 8.77 10.11 -24.80
C PRO A 195 9.85 11.05 -25.33
N ASP A 196 9.44 12.21 -25.84
CA ASP A 196 10.38 13.25 -26.28
C ASP A 196 10.94 13.99 -25.06
N LEU A 197 12.26 13.90 -24.86
CA LEU A 197 12.95 14.52 -23.73
C LEU A 197 13.53 15.87 -24.18
N ARG A 198 13.06 16.96 -23.56
CA ARG A 198 13.42 18.32 -23.94
C ARG A 198 14.35 18.99 -22.93
N SER A 199 15.11 19.97 -23.42
CA SER A 199 15.92 20.86 -22.59
C SER A 199 15.98 22.25 -23.23
N PRO A 200 15.69 23.33 -22.49
CA PRO A 200 15.83 24.69 -23.00
C PRO A 200 17.30 25.17 -23.08
N SER A 201 18.23 24.47 -22.42
CA SER A 201 19.61 24.94 -22.22
C SER A 201 20.68 23.89 -22.58
N GLY A 202 20.26 22.77 -23.18
CA GLY A 202 21.15 21.67 -23.60
C GLY A 202 20.64 20.95 -24.83
N GLY A 203 21.55 20.23 -25.49
CA GLY A 203 21.19 19.28 -26.55
C GLY A 203 20.79 17.95 -25.94
N VAL A 204 19.70 17.37 -26.44
CA VAL A 204 19.22 16.03 -26.07
C VAL A 204 19.21 15.16 -27.32
N PHE A 205 19.89 14.02 -27.26
CA PHE A 205 20.04 13.09 -28.39
C PHE A 205 19.46 11.72 -28.00
N ALA A 206 18.33 11.38 -28.60
CA ALA A 206 17.66 10.10 -28.41
C ALA A 206 18.45 8.94 -29.04
N HIS A 207 18.56 7.83 -28.33
CA HIS A 207 19.11 6.58 -28.85
C HIS A 207 18.00 5.59 -29.22
N PRO A 208 18.27 4.60 -30.09
CA PRO A 208 17.30 3.56 -30.40
C PRO A 208 16.82 2.82 -29.15
N VAL A 209 15.50 2.62 -29.07
CA VAL A 209 14.84 1.84 -28.03
C VAL A 209 15.24 0.37 -28.18
N LYS A 210 15.44 -0.31 -27.05
CA LYS A 210 15.66 -1.75 -27.02
C LYS A 210 14.65 -2.39 -26.08
N HIS A 211 14.13 -3.54 -26.49
CA HIS A 211 13.26 -4.38 -25.67
C HIS A 211 13.93 -5.73 -25.45
N LEU A 212 13.86 -6.23 -24.23
CA LEU A 212 14.14 -7.61 -23.87
C LEU A 212 12.86 -8.20 -23.27
N VAL A 213 12.66 -9.51 -23.42
CA VAL A 213 11.54 -10.21 -22.80
C VAL A 213 12.12 -11.30 -21.93
N ASP A 214 11.77 -11.26 -20.65
CA ASP A 214 12.02 -12.34 -19.72
C ASP A 214 10.72 -13.12 -19.48
N LEU A 215 10.74 -14.42 -19.71
CA LEU A 215 9.58 -15.28 -19.57
C LEU A 215 9.56 -15.84 -18.15
N THR A 216 8.69 -15.30 -17.31
CA THR A 216 8.56 -15.72 -15.93
C THR A 216 7.27 -16.51 -15.72
N SER A 217 7.24 -17.30 -14.65
CA SER A 217 6.03 -18.02 -14.24
C SER A 217 4.84 -17.07 -13.98
N ARG A 218 5.07 -15.80 -13.66
CA ARG A 218 4.01 -14.80 -13.42
C ARG A 218 3.49 -14.13 -14.70
N GLY A 219 4.11 -14.38 -15.85
CA GLY A 219 3.85 -13.66 -17.10
C GLY A 219 5.16 -13.18 -17.75
N PRO A 220 5.10 -12.69 -19.01
CA PRO A 220 6.26 -12.08 -19.63
C PRO A 220 6.57 -10.74 -18.94
N VAL A 221 7.84 -10.50 -18.66
CA VAL A 221 8.36 -9.21 -18.20
C VAL A 221 9.06 -8.57 -19.39
N THR A 222 8.45 -7.52 -19.93
CA THR A 222 9.08 -6.72 -20.97
C THR A 222 9.98 -5.68 -20.32
N ILE A 223 11.28 -5.75 -20.63
CA ILE A 223 12.30 -4.81 -20.16
C ILE A 223 12.62 -3.85 -21.30
N THR A 224 12.28 -2.57 -21.15
CA THR A 224 12.50 -1.54 -22.16
C THR A 224 13.54 -0.54 -21.69
N PHE A 225 14.46 -0.16 -22.58
CA PHE A 225 15.48 0.84 -22.32
C PHE A 225 15.24 2.09 -23.17
N TRP A 226 14.86 3.18 -22.52
CA TRP A 226 14.85 4.51 -23.11
C TRP A 226 16.15 5.23 -22.77
N ARG A 227 16.79 5.84 -23.76
CA ARG A 227 18.17 6.30 -23.64
C ARG A 227 18.35 7.64 -24.33
N TRP A 228 18.90 8.60 -23.60
CA TRP A 228 19.22 9.92 -24.13
C TRP A 228 20.63 10.35 -23.73
N THR A 229 21.40 10.86 -24.67
CA THR A 229 22.63 11.61 -24.36
C THR A 229 22.27 13.07 -24.21
N ILE A 230 22.64 13.66 -23.08
CA ILE A 230 22.37 15.06 -22.75
C ILE A 230 23.69 15.81 -22.65
N ARG A 231 23.78 16.98 -23.30
CA ARG A 231 24.96 17.84 -23.26
C ARG A 231 24.56 19.29 -22.98
N PRO A 232 25.14 19.94 -21.95
CA PRO A 232 24.88 21.36 -21.73
C PRO A 232 25.34 22.23 -22.90
N GLY A 233 24.45 23.13 -23.36
CA GLY A 233 24.66 23.96 -24.55
C GLY A 233 25.40 25.27 -24.27
N ASN A 234 25.26 25.81 -23.05
CA ASN A 234 25.87 27.08 -22.64
C ASN A 234 27.27 26.94 -22.02
N GLY A 235 27.88 25.75 -22.05
CA GLY A 235 29.19 25.52 -21.44
C GLY A 235 29.19 25.47 -19.90
N VAL A 236 28.03 25.51 -19.23
CA VAL A 236 27.91 25.49 -17.76
C VAL A 236 26.92 24.43 -17.28
N SER A 237 25.64 24.53 -17.66
CA SER A 237 24.62 23.56 -17.25
C SER A 237 23.37 23.60 -18.14
N ALA A 238 22.69 22.47 -18.21
CA ALA A 238 21.39 22.29 -18.81
C ALA A 238 20.38 21.80 -17.76
N ILE A 239 19.11 22.12 -17.99
CA ILE A 239 17.98 21.54 -17.25
C ILE A 239 17.22 20.65 -18.22
N VAL A 240 17.00 19.42 -17.84
CA VAL A 240 16.19 18.46 -18.57
C VAL A 240 14.78 18.52 -18.00
N GLU A 241 13.78 18.69 -18.87
CA GLU A 241 12.38 18.74 -18.48
C GLU A 241 11.88 17.37 -17.98
N PRO A 242 10.83 17.34 -17.13
CA PRO A 242 10.25 16.09 -16.69
C PRO A 242 9.57 15.39 -17.88
N VAL A 243 9.58 14.05 -17.88
CA VAL A 243 8.82 13.24 -18.83
C VAL A 243 7.71 12.50 -18.12
N THR A 244 6.57 12.37 -18.80
CA THR A 244 5.40 11.68 -18.26
C THR A 244 4.89 10.68 -19.28
N PHE A 245 4.29 9.59 -18.78
CA PHE A 245 3.52 8.65 -19.58
C PHE A 245 2.46 8.00 -18.71
N ASP A 246 1.38 7.57 -19.35
CA ASP A 246 0.24 6.94 -18.68
C ASP A 246 0.35 5.42 -18.79
N TYR A 247 -0.15 4.72 -17.78
CA TYR A 247 -0.30 3.27 -17.78
C TYR A 247 -1.55 2.86 -17.01
N PHE A 248 -2.07 1.68 -17.31
CA PHE A 248 -3.17 1.11 -16.56
C PHE A 248 -2.65 0.03 -15.61
N ASP A 249 -2.87 0.20 -14.32
CA ASP A 249 -2.54 -0.81 -13.31
C ASP A 249 -3.63 -1.89 -13.35
N SER A 250 -3.39 -2.96 -14.11
CA SER A 250 -4.38 -4.03 -14.31
C SER A 250 -4.61 -4.87 -13.05
N ALA A 251 -3.69 -4.85 -12.08
CA ALA A 251 -3.90 -5.54 -10.81
C ALA A 251 -4.97 -4.82 -9.95
N ASN A 252 -4.95 -3.48 -9.95
CA ASN A 252 -5.87 -2.66 -9.17
C ASN A 252 -7.02 -2.04 -9.97
N GLN A 253 -7.00 -2.18 -11.31
CA GLN A 253 -7.95 -1.58 -12.24
C GLN A 253 -8.01 -0.04 -12.17
N VAL A 254 -6.84 0.61 -12.15
CA VAL A 254 -6.74 2.08 -12.02
C VAL A 254 -5.78 2.65 -13.07
N ALA A 255 -6.20 3.71 -13.76
CA ALA A 255 -5.33 4.50 -14.61
C ALA A 255 -4.34 5.32 -13.76
N ARG A 256 -3.06 5.23 -14.08
CA ARG A 256 -1.98 5.92 -13.35
C ARG A 256 -1.09 6.68 -14.33
N ARG A 257 -0.47 7.74 -13.81
CA ARG A 257 0.52 8.56 -14.52
C ARG A 257 1.87 8.42 -13.85
N VAL A 258 2.89 8.16 -14.64
CA VAL A 258 4.28 8.24 -14.20
C VAL A 258 4.81 9.63 -14.51
N GLU A 259 5.53 10.21 -13.57
CA GLU A 259 6.34 11.42 -13.77
C GLU A 259 7.79 11.13 -13.39
N ILE A 260 8.67 11.24 -14.38
CA ILE A 260 10.11 11.16 -14.20
C ILE A 260 10.61 12.60 -14.13
N GLY A 261 11.11 12.98 -12.95
CA GLY A 261 11.42 14.37 -12.62
C GLY A 261 12.48 15.01 -13.52
N ALA A 262 12.43 16.35 -13.53
CA ALA A 262 13.45 17.19 -14.14
C ALA A 262 14.82 16.94 -13.50
N GLN A 263 15.87 17.01 -14.30
CA GLN A 263 17.24 16.83 -13.82
C GLN A 263 18.15 17.94 -14.34
N ARG A 264 18.96 18.52 -13.45
CA ARG A 264 20.04 19.42 -13.85
C ARG A 264 21.27 18.60 -14.24
N VAL A 265 21.84 18.96 -15.38
CA VAL A 265 23.08 18.41 -15.91
C VAL A 265 24.11 19.54 -15.99
N ALA A 266 25.29 19.42 -15.39
CA ALA A 266 26.25 20.52 -15.27
C ALA A 266 27.70 20.05 -15.48
N TYR A 267 28.52 20.95 -16.04
CA TYR A 267 29.95 20.75 -16.13
C TYR A 267 30.64 21.15 -14.81
N GLY A 268 31.47 20.25 -14.28
CA GLY A 268 32.48 20.51 -13.27
C GLY A 268 31.93 20.71 -11.87
N ALA A 269 32.79 20.39 -10.89
CA ALA A 269 32.55 20.43 -9.45
C ALA A 269 32.07 21.81 -8.96
N VAL A 270 30.80 22.12 -9.19
CA VAL A 270 30.06 22.93 -8.24
C VAL A 270 29.86 21.99 -7.06
N VAL A 271 30.87 21.92 -6.18
CA VAL A 271 30.59 21.78 -4.75
C VAL A 271 29.39 22.69 -4.56
N PRO A 272 28.19 22.17 -4.22
CA PRO A 272 27.08 23.07 -3.93
C PRO A 272 27.71 24.05 -2.96
N VAL A 273 27.75 25.37 -3.31
CA VAL A 273 28.19 26.40 -2.36
C VAL A 273 27.43 26.02 -1.12
N ALA A 274 28.15 25.46 -0.13
CA ALA A 274 27.55 24.58 0.86
C ALA A 274 26.39 25.38 1.37
N ARG A 275 25.16 24.94 1.02
CA ARG A 275 23.97 25.76 1.20
C ARG A 275 24.00 26.02 2.68
N GLU A 276 24.41 27.23 3.09
CA GLU A 276 25.07 27.47 4.39
C GLU A 276 24.36 26.57 5.35
N ALA A 277 25.01 25.47 5.72
CA ALA A 277 24.32 24.44 6.47
C ALA A 277 23.80 25.21 7.65
N VAL A 278 22.47 25.38 7.75
CA VAL A 278 21.88 26.11 8.86
C VAL A 278 22.51 25.40 10.03
N VAL A 279 23.42 26.10 10.72
CA VAL A 279 24.15 25.51 11.81
C VAL A 279 23.06 25.30 12.82
N ILE A 280 22.48 24.09 12.80
CA ILE A 280 21.57 23.65 13.83
C ILE A 280 22.49 23.61 15.03
N THR A 281 22.46 24.72 15.78
CA THR A 281 23.24 24.84 16.99
C THR A 281 22.74 23.69 17.84
N PRO A 282 23.56 22.66 18.12
CA PRO A 282 23.09 21.53 18.90
C PRO A 282 22.56 22.11 20.19
N ALA A 283 21.31 21.80 20.52
CA ALA A 283 20.68 22.29 21.73
C ALA A 283 21.59 21.90 22.89
N GLN A 284 22.26 22.89 23.49
CA GLN A 284 23.10 22.65 24.65
C GLN A 284 22.17 22.20 25.76
N LEU A 285 22.31 20.94 26.17
CA LEU A 285 21.61 20.45 27.33
C LEU A 285 22.04 21.32 28.53
N PRO A 286 21.09 21.79 29.34
CA PRO A 286 21.40 22.56 30.54
C PRO A 286 22.42 21.80 31.39
N GLY A 287 23.41 22.51 31.93
CA GLY A 287 24.54 21.91 32.64
C GLY A 287 24.08 21.04 33.81
N ALA A 288 24.93 20.13 34.30
CA ALA A 288 24.58 19.22 35.39
C ALA A 288 24.02 19.93 36.65
N VAL A 289 24.45 21.17 36.89
CA VAL A 289 23.94 22.04 37.97
C VAL A 289 22.48 22.43 37.73
N GLU A 290 22.12 22.81 36.51
CA GLU A 290 20.75 23.19 36.13
C GLU A 290 19.81 21.98 36.15
N ALA A 291 20.29 20.81 35.75
CA ALA A 291 19.57 19.55 35.89
C ALA A 291 19.31 19.18 37.37
N LEU A 292 20.30 19.39 38.25
CA LEU A 292 20.15 19.18 39.69
C LEU A 292 19.17 20.17 40.34
N VAL A 293 19.20 21.44 39.93
CA VAL A 293 18.22 22.44 40.39
C VAL A 293 16.81 22.08 39.92
N ALA A 294 16.65 21.70 38.65
CA ALA A 294 15.35 21.27 38.12
C ALA A 294 14.82 20.04 38.86
N LEU A 295 15.69 19.06 39.17
CA LEU A 295 15.33 17.88 39.95
C LEU A 295 14.93 18.24 41.38
N ALA A 296 15.66 19.15 42.04
CA ALA A 296 15.33 19.61 43.39
C ALA A 296 13.96 20.32 43.42
N VAL A 297 13.68 21.18 42.44
CA VAL A 297 12.38 21.85 42.29
C VAL A 297 11.27 20.84 42.02
N PHE A 298 11.52 19.84 41.17
CA PHE A 298 10.56 18.79 40.85
C PHE A 298 10.23 17.94 42.08
N VAL A 299 11.25 17.50 42.83
CA VAL A 299 11.06 16.71 44.06
C VAL A 299 10.34 17.53 45.14
N ALA A 300 10.69 18.82 45.29
CA ALA A 300 9.99 19.71 46.22
C ALA A 300 8.51 19.92 45.80
N GLY A 301 8.24 20.11 44.51
CA GLY A 301 6.89 20.23 43.97
C GLY A 301 6.07 18.94 44.16
N LEU A 302 6.69 17.78 43.92
CA LEU A 302 6.07 16.48 44.12
C LEU A 302 5.77 16.23 45.60
N ALA A 303 6.70 16.58 46.50
CA ALA A 303 6.50 16.48 47.94
C ALA A 303 5.35 17.38 48.41
N LEU A 304 5.21 18.59 47.86
CA LEU A 304 4.09 19.49 48.16
C LEU A 304 2.75 18.93 47.68
N VAL A 305 2.71 18.32 46.49
CA VAL A 305 1.48 17.67 45.97
C VAL A 305 1.11 16.46 46.84
N LEU A 306 2.08 15.63 47.22
CA LEU A 306 1.86 14.45 48.07
C LEU A 306 1.47 14.85 49.51
N ALA A 307 1.98 15.97 50.02
CA ALA A 307 1.57 16.56 51.29
C ALA A 307 0.17 17.21 51.24
N GLY A 308 -0.58 17.04 50.15
CA GLY A 308 -1.95 17.54 50.00
C GLY A 308 -2.01 19.06 49.78
N TRP A 309 -0.88 19.72 49.56
CA TRP A 309 -0.81 21.15 49.30
C TRP A 309 -1.29 21.44 47.88
N ARG A 310 -2.58 21.71 47.74
CA ARG A 310 -3.18 22.22 46.50
C ARG A 310 -2.96 23.74 46.47
N PRO A 311 -2.10 24.29 45.59
CA PRO A 311 -2.05 25.74 45.41
C PRO A 311 -3.41 26.20 44.88
N GLY A 312 -4.28 26.65 45.79
CA GLY A 312 -5.58 27.22 45.47
C GLY A 312 -5.35 28.37 44.50
N GLY A 313 -5.79 28.17 43.25
CA GLY A 313 -5.33 28.92 42.08
C GLY A 313 -5.03 30.39 42.35
N TRP A 314 -3.74 30.72 42.47
CA TRP A 314 -3.24 32.08 42.36
C TRP A 314 -3.46 32.53 40.92
N ARG A 315 -4.67 32.97 40.63
CA ARG A 315 -5.03 33.66 39.38
C ARG A 315 -5.47 35.07 39.77
N TRP A 316 -4.47 35.94 39.90
CA TRP A 316 -4.70 37.38 39.85
C TRP A 316 -5.31 37.71 38.48
N ARG A 317 -6.62 37.91 38.44
CA ARG A 317 -7.32 38.47 37.27
C ARG A 317 -7.89 39.83 37.68
N PRO A 318 -7.12 40.92 37.56
CA PRO A 318 -7.66 42.24 37.77
C PRO A 318 -8.77 42.48 36.74
N GLY A 319 -10.01 42.65 37.23
CA GLY A 319 -11.14 43.04 36.38
C GLY A 319 -12.20 41.97 36.08
N ASP A 320 -12.33 40.91 36.89
CA ASP A 320 -13.41 39.92 36.72
C ASP A 320 -14.80 40.57 36.56
N PRO A 321 -15.48 40.37 35.40
CA PRO A 321 -16.78 40.99 35.12
C PRO A 321 -17.85 40.55 36.11
N LEU A 322 -17.81 39.31 36.60
CA LEU A 322 -18.79 38.81 37.58
C LEU A 322 -18.62 39.49 38.93
N ALA A 323 -17.37 39.70 39.35
CA ALA A 323 -17.10 40.44 40.57
C ALA A 323 -17.62 41.90 40.43
N ARG A 324 -17.41 42.55 39.27
CA ARG A 324 -17.93 43.91 39.02
C ARG A 324 -19.46 43.94 39.04
N GLN A 325 -20.13 42.94 38.45
CA GLN A 325 -21.59 42.81 38.51
C GLN A 325 -22.07 42.65 39.96
N ALA A 326 -21.45 41.78 40.76
CA ALA A 326 -21.78 41.63 42.18
C ALA A 326 -21.65 42.96 42.96
N ARG A 327 -20.60 43.74 42.72
CA ARG A 327 -20.44 45.07 43.35
C ARG A 327 -21.50 46.07 42.91
N ARG A 328 -21.88 46.07 41.63
CA ARG A 328 -22.92 46.97 41.12
C ARG A 328 -24.27 46.61 41.72
N ALA A 329 -24.63 45.32 41.73
CA ALA A 329 -25.87 44.84 42.34
C ALA A 329 -25.94 45.17 43.83
N ALA A 330 -24.86 44.93 44.58
CA ALA A 330 -24.79 45.27 46.00
C ALA A 330 -24.95 46.77 46.29
N ARG A 331 -24.33 47.65 45.48
CA ARG A 331 -24.48 49.10 45.62
C ARG A 331 -25.87 49.60 45.21
N ALA A 332 -26.53 48.91 44.29
CA ALA A 332 -27.86 49.23 43.83
C ALA A 332 -28.97 48.69 44.75
N GLY A 333 -28.63 47.95 45.81
CA GLY A 333 -29.62 47.30 46.67
C GLY A 333 -30.27 46.05 46.06
N ASP A 334 -29.77 45.56 44.92
CA ASP A 334 -30.37 44.44 44.19
C ASP A 334 -29.88 43.09 44.72
N ALA A 335 -30.66 42.52 45.65
CA ALA A 335 -30.38 41.22 46.26
C ALA A 335 -30.42 40.07 45.23
N ALA A 336 -31.34 40.11 44.26
CA ALA A 336 -31.46 39.06 43.25
C ALA A 336 -30.31 39.10 42.23
N GLY A 337 -29.86 40.29 41.86
CA GLY A 337 -28.67 40.52 41.04
C GLY A 337 -27.40 40.04 41.74
N LEU A 338 -27.26 40.31 43.05
CA LEU A 338 -26.13 39.83 43.84
C LEU A 338 -26.12 38.30 43.93
N ARG A 339 -27.27 37.68 44.21
CA ARG A 339 -27.40 36.22 44.29
C ARG A 339 -26.96 35.53 42.98
N ARG A 340 -27.43 36.03 41.83
CA ARG A 340 -27.06 35.50 40.50
C ARG A 340 -25.57 35.62 40.23
N ALA A 341 -24.97 36.77 40.54
CA ALA A 341 -23.54 36.99 40.33
C ALA A 341 -22.69 36.05 41.21
N LEU A 342 -23.07 35.84 42.48
CA LEU A 342 -22.37 34.92 43.39
C LEU A 342 -22.50 33.46 42.93
N ALA A 343 -23.71 33.01 42.54
CA ALA A 343 -23.93 31.67 42.01
C ALA A 343 -23.11 31.41 40.73
N ALA A 344 -23.05 32.39 39.83
CA ALA A 344 -22.23 32.30 38.61
C ALA A 344 -20.73 32.21 38.92
N MET A 345 -20.26 32.92 39.97
CA MET A 345 -18.86 32.83 40.41
C MET A 345 -18.53 31.46 41.02
N ILE A 346 -19.46 30.83 41.75
CA ILE A 346 -19.29 29.49 42.31
C ILE A 346 -19.32 28.43 41.21
N ALA A 347 -20.27 28.51 40.28
CA ALA A 347 -20.38 27.58 39.15
C ALA A 347 -19.12 27.61 38.26
N ARG A 348 -18.52 28.79 38.06
CA ARG A 348 -17.32 28.96 37.24
C ARG A 348 -16.04 28.51 37.95
N ASP A 349 -15.87 28.89 39.22
CA ASP A 349 -14.58 28.75 39.92
C ASP A 349 -14.53 27.53 40.87
N GLY A 350 -15.63 26.80 41.01
CA GLY A 350 -15.80 25.74 41.99
C GLY A 350 -16.26 26.26 43.38
N PRO A 351 -16.66 25.35 44.29
CA PRO A 351 -17.12 25.71 45.63
C PRO A 351 -16.00 26.39 46.42
N ASP A 352 -16.25 27.63 46.85
CA ASP A 352 -15.36 28.45 47.66
C ASP A 352 -16.11 28.80 48.95
N GLY A 353 -15.59 28.38 50.11
CA GLY A 353 -16.30 28.47 51.39
C GLY A 353 -16.76 29.89 51.73
N ALA A 354 -15.98 30.91 51.37
CA ALA A 354 -16.35 32.31 51.60
C ALA A 354 -17.52 32.78 50.73
N ARG A 355 -17.60 32.29 49.47
CA ARG A 355 -18.69 32.63 48.55
C ARG A 355 -19.95 31.85 48.86
N GLN A 356 -19.80 30.58 49.23
CA GLN A 356 -20.90 29.73 49.68
C GLN A 356 -21.58 30.35 50.91
N ALA A 357 -20.79 30.70 51.94
CA ALA A 357 -21.32 31.33 53.15
C ALA A 357 -21.98 32.69 52.90
N ALA A 358 -21.46 33.48 51.96
CA ALA A 358 -22.09 34.75 51.57
C ALA A 358 -23.42 34.56 50.85
N LEU A 359 -23.51 33.53 49.99
CA LEU A 359 -24.74 33.15 49.31
C LEU A 359 -25.78 32.61 50.30
N ASP A 360 -25.38 31.73 51.22
CA ASP A 360 -26.29 31.15 52.23
C ASP A 360 -26.84 32.23 53.18
N ARG A 361 -26.03 33.20 53.58
CA ARG A 361 -26.50 34.35 54.37
C ARG A 361 -27.45 35.25 53.60
N LEU A 362 -27.16 35.50 52.32
CA LEU A 362 -28.05 36.25 51.45
C LEU A 362 -29.40 35.53 51.30
N ASP A 363 -29.36 34.21 51.10
CA ASP A 363 -30.53 33.38 50.92
C ASP A 363 -31.36 33.27 52.20
N GLY A 364 -30.70 33.15 53.35
CA GLY A 364 -31.36 33.18 54.65
C GLY A 364 -32.02 34.53 54.96
N ALA A 365 -31.45 35.64 54.50
CA ALA A 365 -32.01 36.98 54.72
C ALA A 365 -33.11 37.34 53.71
N VAL A 366 -33.07 36.81 52.48
CA VAL A 366 -34.08 37.07 51.44
C VAL A 366 -35.27 36.10 51.54
N PHE A 367 -35.02 34.83 51.87
CA PHE A 367 -36.03 33.77 51.86
C PHE A 367 -36.33 33.18 53.25
N GLY A 368 -35.54 33.49 54.27
CA GLY A 368 -35.79 33.04 55.65
C GLY A 368 -36.72 33.98 56.43
N ARG A 369 -37.26 33.48 57.55
CA ARG A 369 -38.13 34.25 58.48
C ARG A 369 -37.38 35.25 59.39
N ALA A 370 -36.07 35.41 59.21
CA ALA A 370 -35.24 36.26 60.08
C ALA A 370 -35.38 37.75 59.70
N GLN A 371 -35.64 38.60 60.71
CA GLN A 371 -35.84 40.03 60.52
C GLN A 371 -34.50 40.77 60.51
N GLY A 372 -34.10 41.28 59.35
CA GLY A 372 -32.97 42.19 59.18
C GLY A 372 -32.54 42.30 57.72
N ALA A 373 -32.53 43.52 57.16
CA ALA A 373 -32.08 43.74 55.79
C ALA A 373 -30.57 43.40 55.69
N PRO A 374 -30.16 42.48 54.81
CA PRO A 374 -28.76 42.08 54.72
C PRO A 374 -27.92 43.23 54.14
N ASP A 375 -26.75 43.51 54.75
CA ASP A 375 -25.78 44.43 54.15
C ASP A 375 -25.15 43.76 52.91
N LEU A 376 -25.76 44.05 51.76
CA LEU A 376 -25.37 43.51 50.47
C LEU A 376 -23.93 43.90 50.09
N VAL A 377 -23.45 45.07 50.54
CA VAL A 377 -22.10 45.56 50.24
C VAL A 377 -21.07 44.80 51.08
N ALA A 378 -21.37 44.52 52.34
CA ALA A 378 -20.53 43.68 53.19
C ALA A 378 -20.43 42.25 52.63
N LEU A 379 -21.55 41.64 52.21
CA LEU A 379 -21.58 40.30 51.62
C LEU A 379 -20.77 40.23 50.30
N ALA A 380 -20.93 41.22 49.41
CA ALA A 380 -20.17 41.29 48.16
C ALA A 380 -18.66 41.51 48.38
N ARG A 381 -18.26 42.11 49.51
CA ARG A 381 -16.85 42.29 49.89
C ARG A 381 -16.28 40.99 50.46
N ALA A 382 -17.01 40.32 51.36
CA ALA A 382 -16.62 39.03 51.95
C ALA A 382 -16.43 37.94 50.88
N ALA A 383 -17.30 37.89 49.88
CA ALA A 383 -17.20 36.94 48.77
C ALA A 383 -15.96 37.14 47.86
N ARG A 384 -15.26 38.28 47.97
CA ARG A 384 -14.04 38.58 47.21
C ARG A 384 -12.76 38.28 47.98
N SER A 385 -12.79 38.39 49.31
CA SER A 385 -11.68 37.95 50.15
C SER A 385 -11.73 36.42 50.20
N ARG A 386 -10.86 35.74 49.44
CA ARG A 386 -10.62 34.31 49.69
C ARG A 386 -9.96 34.19 51.07
N GLY A 387 -10.77 33.87 52.07
CA GLY A 387 -10.29 33.48 53.38
C GLY A 387 -9.52 32.18 53.23
N TRP A 388 -8.24 32.21 53.59
CA TRP A 388 -7.44 31.01 53.81
C TRP A 388 -8.08 30.24 54.98
N THR A 389 -8.94 29.28 54.69
CA THR A 389 -9.35 28.29 55.68
C THR A 389 -8.23 27.26 55.75
N ALA A 390 -7.28 27.49 56.66
CA ALA A 390 -6.52 26.40 57.24
C ALA A 390 -7.53 25.51 58.00
N SER A 391 -7.88 24.37 57.43
CA SER A 391 -8.51 23.30 58.18
C SER A 391 -7.45 22.73 59.12
N GLY A 392 -7.68 22.90 60.43
CA GLY A 392 -6.96 22.18 61.49
C GLY A 392 -7.11 20.66 61.33
N VAL A 393 -6.04 19.94 61.67
CA VAL A 393 -5.94 19.10 62.88
C VAL A 393 -6.85 17.88 62.80
N ASP A 394 -6.27 16.78 62.34
CA ASP A 394 -5.87 15.67 63.21
C ASP A 394 -4.43 15.25 62.88
#